data_AF-A0A7X7BI84-F1
#
_entry.id   AF-A0A7X7BI84-F1
#
_cell.length_a   1.000
_cell.length_b   1.000
_cell.length_c   1.000
_cell.angle_alpha   90.00
_cell.angle_beta   90.00
_cell.angle_gamma   90.00
#
_symmetry.space_group_name_H-M   'P 1'
#
loop_
_entity.id
_entity.type
_entity.pdbx_description
1 polymer ?
#
loop_
_entity_poly.entity_id
_entity_poly.type
_entity_poly.pdbx_seq_one_letter_code
_entity_poly.pdbx_strand_id
1 'polypeptide(L)'
;MYIIGKIIYRSVIIVVLYLTTNLAILPNYTEKLNNDFCDNVHYYYSDEIGVDVAALISKHQEAVTARLDLIANAKESIDIAQFYFNSDKYGTLILGEILRAAERGV
;
A
#
# COMPACT_ATOMS: atom_id res chain seq x y z
N MET A 1 11.12 48.90 -0.08
CA MET A 1 11.32 47.90 1.00
C MET A 1 10.05 47.56 1.78
N TYR A 2 9.13 48.50 2.00
CA TYR A 2 7.87 48.28 2.74
C TYR A 2 6.87 47.28 2.10
N ILE A 3 6.73 47.33 0.77
CA ILE A 3 5.80 46.44 0.03
C ILE A 3 6.25 44.98 0.08
N ILE A 4 7.56 44.73 -0.09
CA ILE A 4 8.15 43.39 -0.04
C ILE A 4 7.99 42.78 1.36
N GLY A 5 8.23 43.57 2.42
CA GLY A 5 8.00 43.13 3.80
C GLY A 5 6.55 42.74 4.07
N LYS A 6 5.57 43.47 3.49
CA LYS A 6 4.14 43.16 3.64
C LYS A 6 3.73 41.87 2.91
N ILE A 7 4.35 41.59 1.76
CA ILE A 7 4.15 40.33 1.02
C ILE A 7 4.72 39.16 1.81
N ILE A 8 5.96 39.27 2.28
CA ILE A 8 6.61 38.23 3.10
C ILE A 8 5.79 37.93 4.35
N TYR A 9 5.33 38.97 5.06
CA TYR A 9 4.49 38.83 6.25
C TYR A 9 3.18 38.08 5.95
N ARG A 10 2.50 38.39 4.84
CA ARG A 10 1.28 37.68 4.42
C ARG A 10 1.56 36.22 4.07
N SER A 11 2.66 35.94 3.38
CA SER A 11 3.05 34.56 3.05
C SER A 11 3.33 33.74 4.32
N VAL A 12 4.01 34.33 5.31
CA VAL A 12 4.25 33.67 6.60
C VAL A 12 2.94 33.36 7.31
N ILE A 13 1.98 34.30 7.34
CA ILE A 13 0.65 34.07 7.92
C ILE A 13 -0.06 32.90 7.23
N ILE A 14 -0.05 32.84 5.90
CA ILE A 14 -0.69 31.76 5.14
C ILE A 14 -0.07 30.40 5.49
N VAL A 15 1.26 30.33 5.59
CA VAL A 15 1.96 29.09 5.97
C VAL A 15 1.59 28.67 7.40
N VAL A 16 1.53 29.60 8.34
CA VAL A 16 1.13 29.30 9.73
C VAL A 16 -0.31 28.82 9.80
N LEU A 17 -1.24 29.45 9.06
CA LEU A 17 -2.63 29.00 8.97
C LEU A 17 -2.74 27.61 8.34
N TYR A 18 -1.96 27.32 7.30
CA TYR A 18 -1.91 25.99 6.69
C TYR A 18 -1.40 24.92 7.67
N LEU A 19 -0.34 25.20 8.43
CA LEU A 19 0.21 24.25 9.39
C LEU A 19 -0.75 23.98 10.56
N THR A 20 -1.38 25.04 11.09
CA THR A 20 -2.32 24.92 12.23
C THR A 20 -3.61 24.20 11.86
N THR A 21 -4.15 24.44 10.66
CA THR A 21 -5.33 23.72 10.16
C THR A 21 -5.03 22.23 9.95
N ASN A 22 -3.88 21.89 9.36
CA ASN A 22 -3.48 20.48 9.23
C ASN A 22 -3.32 19.81 10.62
N LEU A 23 -2.65 20.47 11.56
CA LEU A 23 -2.44 19.93 12.91
C LEU A 23 -3.76 19.71 13.67
N ALA A 24 -4.76 20.59 13.48
CA ALA A 24 -6.08 20.45 14.07
C ALA A 24 -6.91 19.31 13.45
N ILE A 25 -6.66 18.96 12.19
CA ILE A 25 -7.37 17.89 11.47
C ILE A 25 -6.76 16.50 11.77
N LEU A 26 -5.45 16.41 12.04
CA LEU A 26 -4.75 15.15 12.34
C LEU A 26 -5.47 14.20 13.32
N PRO A 27 -5.93 14.65 14.51
CA PRO A 27 -6.61 13.75 15.45
C PRO A 27 -7.98 13.24 14.97
N ASN A 28 -8.57 13.85 13.95
CA ASN A 28 -9.83 13.41 13.32
C ASN A 28 -9.58 12.48 12.11
N TYR A 29 -8.33 12.35 11.64
CA TYR A 29 -7.98 11.53 10.48
C TYR A 29 -7.61 10.10 10.86
N THR A 30 -7.15 9.89 12.09
CA THR A 30 -7.03 8.54 12.65
C THR A 30 -8.43 8.06 12.99
N GLU A 31 -9.01 7.24 12.13
CA GLU A 31 -10.18 6.44 12.49
C GLU A 31 -9.84 5.73 13.80
N LYS A 32 -10.48 6.14 14.90
CA LYS A 32 -10.31 5.41 16.17
C LYS A 32 -10.80 4.00 15.86
N LEU A 33 -9.90 3.02 16.00
CA LEU A 33 -10.23 1.61 15.89
C LEU A 33 -11.57 1.39 16.59
N ASN A 34 -12.59 1.01 15.82
CA ASN A 34 -13.89 0.72 16.36
C ASN A 34 -13.71 -0.36 17.43
N ASN A 35 -14.27 -0.15 18.61
CA ASN A 35 -14.21 -1.10 19.72
C ASN A 35 -14.69 -2.49 19.26
N ASP A 36 -15.64 -2.53 18.33
CA ASP A 36 -16.13 -3.75 17.69
C ASP A 36 -15.03 -4.52 16.92
N PHE A 37 -14.08 -3.84 16.27
CA PHE A 37 -12.94 -4.53 15.64
C PHE A 37 -12.03 -5.14 16.71
N CYS A 38 -11.71 -4.37 17.76
CA CYS A 38 -10.85 -4.81 18.85
C CYS A 38 -11.42 -6.01 19.63
N ASP A 39 -12.73 -6.03 19.85
CA ASP A 39 -13.42 -7.11 20.56
C ASP A 39 -13.48 -8.41 19.73
N ASN A 40 -13.47 -8.29 18.40
CA ASN A 40 -13.61 -9.40 17.46
C ASN A 40 -12.27 -9.88 16.84
N VAL A 41 -11.12 -9.35 17.29
CA VAL A 41 -9.79 -9.75 16.78
C VAL A 41 -9.58 -11.27 16.89
N HIS A 42 -10.09 -11.89 17.96
CA HIS A 42 -9.96 -13.32 18.23
C HIS A 42 -10.53 -14.25 17.14
N TYR A 43 -11.40 -13.78 16.23
CA TYR A 43 -11.85 -14.58 15.08
C TYR A 43 -10.78 -14.77 14.02
N TYR A 44 -9.77 -13.90 13.98
CA TYR A 44 -8.70 -13.93 12.98
C TYR A 44 -7.42 -14.60 13.46
N TYR A 45 -7.38 -14.99 14.74
CA TYR A 45 -6.23 -15.67 15.35
C TYR A 45 -6.70 -17.02 15.90
N SER A 46 -5.95 -18.06 15.58
CA SER A 46 -6.15 -19.39 16.14
C SER A 46 -4.91 -19.76 16.96
N ASP A 47 -5.13 -20.47 18.06
CA ASP A 47 -4.06 -21.11 18.83
C ASP A 47 -3.57 -22.40 18.13
N GLU A 48 -4.27 -22.84 17.08
CA GLU A 48 -3.83 -23.93 16.20
C GLU A 48 -2.87 -23.41 15.12
N ILE A 49 -1.88 -24.23 14.75
CA ILE A 49 -0.97 -23.91 13.64
C ILE A 49 -1.77 -24.00 12.33
N GLY A 50 -2.20 -22.85 11.83
CA GLY A 50 -2.73 -22.73 10.48
C GLY A 50 -1.67 -23.05 9.44
N VAL A 51 -2.09 -23.59 8.29
CA VAL A 51 -1.21 -23.78 7.12
C VAL A 51 -0.91 -22.46 6.40
N ASP A 52 -1.67 -21.42 6.72
CA ASP A 52 -1.55 -20.10 6.10
C ASP A 52 -0.38 -19.31 6.72
N VAL A 53 0.55 -18.90 5.87
CA VAL A 53 1.69 -18.07 6.26
C VAL A 53 1.50 -16.66 5.69
N ALA A 54 1.46 -15.66 6.56
CA ALA A 54 1.50 -14.27 6.17
C ALA A 54 2.92 -13.70 6.32
N ALA A 55 3.36 -12.90 5.34
CA ALA A 55 4.63 -12.19 5.39
C ALA A 55 4.42 -10.71 5.12
N LEU A 56 4.93 -9.84 6.01
CA LEU A 56 4.96 -8.41 5.80
C LEU A 56 6.18 -8.04 4.94
N ILE A 57 5.93 -7.58 3.72
CA ILE A 57 6.98 -7.18 2.78
C ILE A 57 7.05 -5.66 2.69
N SER A 58 8.07 -5.07 3.32
CA SER A 58 8.19 -3.61 3.42
C SER A 58 8.95 -2.97 2.25
N LYS A 59 9.73 -3.75 1.49
CA LYS A 59 10.52 -3.23 0.36
C LYS A 59 9.88 -3.55 -0.97
N HIS A 60 9.85 -2.56 -1.85
CA HIS A 60 9.29 -2.69 -3.19
C HIS A 60 9.88 -3.85 -3.99
N GLN A 61 11.22 -4.00 -3.98
CA GLN A 61 11.90 -5.07 -4.73
C GLN A 61 11.53 -6.46 -4.22
N GLU A 62 11.50 -6.65 -2.91
CA GLU A 62 11.08 -7.91 -2.28
C GLU A 62 9.63 -8.24 -2.66
N ALA A 63 8.75 -7.23 -2.72
CA ALA A 63 7.35 -7.42 -3.10
C ALA A 63 7.17 -7.79 -4.58
N VAL A 64 8.05 -7.30 -5.47
CA VAL A 64 8.07 -7.71 -6.88
C VAL A 64 8.54 -9.16 -6.98
N THR A 65 9.65 -9.50 -6.33
CA THR A 65 10.22 -10.86 -6.35
C THR A 65 9.21 -11.89 -5.84
N ALA A 66 8.58 -11.64 -4.69
CA ALA A 66 7.58 -12.55 -4.14
C ALA A 66 6.42 -12.83 -5.10
N ARG A 67 5.93 -11.81 -5.83
CA ARG A 67 4.88 -11.99 -6.86
C ARG A 67 5.38 -12.81 -8.06
N LEU A 68 6.59 -12.55 -8.53
CA LEU A 68 7.20 -13.34 -9.61
C LEU A 68 7.35 -14.80 -9.20
N ASP A 69 7.82 -15.06 -7.99
CA ASP A 69 7.98 -16.42 -7.46
C ASP A 69 6.63 -17.13 -7.32
N LEU A 70 5.57 -16.44 -6.87
CA LEU A 70 4.21 -17.00 -6.82
C LEU A 70 3.72 -17.40 -8.22
N ILE A 71 3.86 -16.53 -9.21
CA ILE A 71 3.42 -16.79 -10.60
C ILE A 71 4.26 -17.90 -11.24
N ALA A 72 5.58 -17.90 -11.02
CA ALA A 72 6.50 -18.91 -11.56
C ALA A 72 6.22 -20.31 -11.00
N ASN A 73 5.76 -20.39 -9.74
CA ASN A 73 5.52 -21.66 -9.05
C ASN A 73 4.06 -22.13 -9.09
N ALA A 74 3.12 -21.30 -9.56
CA ALA A 74 1.73 -21.67 -9.73
C ALA A 74 1.59 -22.96 -10.57
N LYS A 75 0.66 -23.82 -10.17
CA LYS A 75 0.48 -25.19 -10.72
C LYS A 75 -0.82 -25.41 -11.47
N GLU A 76 -1.87 -24.68 -11.10
CA GLU A 76 -3.24 -24.94 -11.59
C GLU A 76 -3.94 -23.72 -12.14
N SER A 77 -3.88 -22.58 -11.43
CA SER A 77 -4.51 -21.33 -11.84
C SER A 77 -3.84 -20.13 -11.17
N ILE A 78 -4.05 -18.94 -11.74
CA ILE A 78 -3.63 -17.66 -11.16
C ILE A 78 -4.79 -16.66 -11.27
N ASP A 79 -5.34 -16.27 -10.13
CA ASP A 79 -6.33 -15.18 -10.05
C ASP A 79 -5.64 -13.86 -9.67
N ILE A 80 -5.83 -12.82 -10.48
CA ILE A 80 -5.23 -11.50 -10.25
C ILE A 80 -6.30 -10.42 -10.27
N ALA A 81 -6.42 -9.70 -9.16
CA ALA A 81 -7.21 -8.48 -9.06
C ALA A 81 -6.28 -7.26 -8.98
N GLN A 82 -6.17 -6.49 -10.06
CA GLN A 82 -5.35 -5.28 -10.10
C GLN A 82 -5.98 -4.20 -10.98
N PHE A 83 -5.84 -2.93 -10.59
CA PHE A 83 -6.42 -1.79 -11.32
C PHE A 83 -5.82 -1.64 -12.73
N TYR A 84 -4.50 -1.75 -12.87
CA TYR A 84 -3.81 -1.74 -14.17
C TYR A 84 -2.41 -2.35 -14.07
N PHE A 85 -1.87 -2.80 -15.20
CA PHE A 85 -0.46 -3.15 -15.37
C PHE A 85 0.28 -1.98 -16.02
N ASN A 86 1.33 -1.51 -15.37
CA ASN A 86 2.17 -0.46 -15.93
C ASN A 86 3.09 -1.03 -17.03
N SER A 87 3.42 -0.24 -18.04
CA SER A 87 4.38 -0.63 -19.09
C SER A 87 5.84 -0.41 -18.69
N ASP A 88 6.12 -0.36 -17.38
CA ASP A 88 7.47 -0.22 -16.86
C ASP A 88 8.19 -1.57 -16.80
N LYS A 89 9.43 -1.56 -16.32
CA LYS A 89 10.26 -2.77 -16.16
C LYS A 89 9.54 -3.82 -15.31
N TYR A 90 8.87 -3.43 -14.23
CA TYR A 90 8.26 -4.37 -13.29
C TYR A 90 6.95 -4.95 -13.83
N GLY A 91 6.12 -4.12 -14.46
CA GLY A 91 4.91 -4.61 -15.12
C GLY A 91 5.22 -5.54 -16.28
N THR A 92 6.27 -5.25 -17.06
CA THR A 92 6.75 -6.15 -18.12
C THR A 92 7.23 -7.49 -17.57
N LEU A 93 7.96 -7.48 -16.45
CA LEU A 93 8.40 -8.72 -15.79
C LEU A 93 7.21 -9.57 -15.32
N ILE A 94 6.23 -8.95 -14.66
CA ILE A 94 5.03 -9.65 -14.16
C ILE A 94 4.23 -10.23 -15.31
N LEU A 95 3.93 -9.44 -16.35
CA LEU A 95 3.20 -9.91 -17.53
C LEU A 95 3.96 -11.03 -18.27
N GLY A 96 5.28 -10.92 -18.37
CA GLY A 96 6.12 -11.96 -18.94
C GLY A 96 6.06 -13.28 -18.15
N GLU A 97 6.02 -13.21 -16.81
CA GLU A 97 5.87 -14.41 -15.98
C GLU A 97 4.46 -15.01 -16.08
N ILE A 98 3.42 -14.19 -16.20
CA ILE A 98 2.04 -14.65 -16.45
C ILE A 98 1.97 -15.38 -17.79
N LEU A 99 2.60 -14.82 -18.83
CA LEU A 99 2.68 -15.49 -20.14
C LEU A 99 3.39 -16.85 -20.03
N ARG A 100 4.52 -16.91 -19.32
CA ARG A 100 5.22 -18.18 -19.05
C ARG A 100 4.37 -19.17 -18.26
N ALA A 101 3.54 -18.71 -17.33
CA ALA A 101 2.61 -19.56 -16.61
C ALA A 101 1.56 -20.16 -17.55
N ALA A 102 0.96 -19.33 -18.41
CA ALA A 102 0.01 -19.78 -19.42
C ALA A 102 0.62 -20.79 -20.41
N GLU A 103 1.89 -20.61 -20.81
CA GLU A 103 2.62 -21.57 -21.66
C GLU A 103 2.81 -22.94 -20.99
N ARG A 104 2.84 -23.00 -19.65
CA ARG A 104 2.87 -24.25 -18.89
C ARG A 104 1.49 -24.88 -18.70
N GLY A 105 0.42 -24.22 -19.14
CA GLY A 105 -0.96 -24.66 -18.94
C GLY A 105 -1.52 -24.37 -17.54
N VAL A 106 -0.91 -23.42 -16.83
CA VAL A 106 -1.39 -22.86 -15.55
C VAL A 106 -2.39 -21.74 -15.83
#